data_AF-X1GYI4-F1
#
_entry.id   AF-X1GYI4-F1
#
_cell.length_a   1.000
_cell.length_b   1.000
_cell.length_c   1.000
_cell.angle_alpha   90.00
_cell.angle_beta   90.00
_cell.angle_gamma   90.00
#
_symmetry.space_group_name_H-M   'P 1'
#
loop_
_entity.id
_entity.type
_entity.pdbx_description
1 polymer ?
#
loop_
_entity_poly.entity_id
_entity_poly.type
_entity_poly.pdbx_seq_one_letter_code
_entity_poly.pdbx_strand_id
1 'polypeptide(L)' 'MNQAYKQVVRNKGKHGIDGMTVDELLPYLKENGNQLRKDILQGKYRPKSVRRA' A
#
# COMPACT_ATOMS: atom_id res chain seq x y z
N MET A 1 10.31 -7.39 8.98
CA MET A 1 9.83 -6.36 8.03
C MET A 1 8.63 -6.80 7.18
N ASN A 2 8.42 -8.11 6.93
CA ASN A 2 7.32 -8.59 6.06
C ASN A 2 5.99 -8.89 6.77
N GLN A 3 5.86 -8.59 8.07
CA GLN A 3 4.62 -8.91 8.81
C GLN A 3 3.45 -8.03 8.38
N ALA A 4 3.67 -6.72 8.17
CA ALA A 4 2.63 -5.82 7.69
C ALA A 4 2.10 -6.24 6.31
N TYR A 5 2.99 -6.56 5.37
CA TYR A 5 2.62 -7.08 4.05
C TYR A 5 1.81 -8.39 4.16
N LYS A 6 2.30 -9.37 4.92
CA LYS A 6 1.59 -10.65 5.13
C LYS A 6 0.21 -10.45 5.77
N GLN A 7 0.07 -9.50 6.68
CA GLN A 7 -1.21 -9.18 7.31
C GLN A 7 -2.21 -8.60 6.31
N VAL A 8 -1.77 -7.67 5.46
CA VAL A 8 -2.62 -7.09 4.39
C VAL A 8 -3.07 -8.17 3.42
N VAL A 9 -2.16 -9.05 3.00
CA VAL A 9 -2.50 -10.19 2.13
C VAL A 9 -3.50 -11.13 2.80
N ARG A 10 -3.29 -11.44 4.08
CA ARG A 10 -4.18 -12.33 4.86
C ARG A 10 -5.59 -11.74 5.02
N ASN A 11 -5.69 -10.43 5.18
CA ASN A 11 -6.98 -9.76 5.38
C ASN A 11 -7.87 -9.80 4.13
N LYS A 12 -7.30 -10.03 2.93
CA LYS A 12 -8.04 -10.18 1.65
C LYS A 12 -9.13 -9.11 1.43
N GLY A 13 -8.88 -7.89 1.90
CA GLY A 13 -9.86 -6.80 1.84
C GLY A 13 -10.16 -6.36 0.41
N LYS A 14 -11.31 -5.69 0.21
CA LYS A 14 -11.62 -5.05 -1.07
C LYS A 14 -10.64 -3.92 -1.37
N HIS A 15 -10.39 -3.69 -2.65
CA HIS A 15 -9.53 -2.60 -3.11
C HIS A 15 -9.99 -1.23 -2.60
N GLY A 16 -9.02 -0.34 -2.42
CA GLY A 16 -9.24 1.05 -2.07
C GLY A 16 -9.82 1.86 -3.22
N ILE A 17 -9.68 3.19 -3.13
CA ILE A 17 -10.09 4.11 -4.21
C ILE A 17 -9.27 3.93 -5.49
N ASP A 18 -8.09 3.33 -5.37
CA ASP A 18 -7.13 3.12 -6.46
C ASP A 18 -7.33 1.79 -7.19
N GLY A 19 -8.32 0.98 -6.79
CA GLY A 19 -8.63 -0.29 -7.46
C GLY A 19 -7.57 -1.37 -7.28
N MET A 20 -6.49 -1.10 -6.53
CA MET A 20 -5.36 -2.02 -6.37
C MET A 20 -5.78 -3.26 -5.56
N THR A 21 -5.58 -4.42 -6.17
CA THR A 21 -5.79 -5.72 -5.53
C THR A 21 -4.58 -6.14 -4.70
N VAL A 22 -4.78 -7.14 -3.84
CA VAL A 22 -3.72 -7.69 -2.99
C VAL A 22 -2.58 -8.31 -3.80
N ASP A 23 -2.89 -8.86 -4.97
CA ASP A 23 -1.91 -9.49 -5.86
C ASP A 23 -1.00 -8.45 -6.52
N GLU A 24 -1.53 -7.25 -6.79
CA GLU A 24 -0.79 -6.12 -7.36
C GLU A 24 0.07 -5.36 -6.33
N LEU A 25 -0.16 -5.60 -5.03
CA LEU A 25 0.56 -4.92 -3.95
C LEU A 25 2.06 -5.22 -3.96
N LEU A 26 2.47 -6.46 -4.27
CA LEU A 26 3.88 -6.85 -4.25
C LEU A 26 4.68 -6.20 -5.38
N PRO A 27 4.23 -6.25 -6.66
CA PRO A 27 4.84 -5.47 -7.74
C PRO A 27 4.93 -3.97 -7.41
N TYR A 28 3.84 -3.39 -6.91
CA TYR A 28 3.81 -1.97 -6.57
C TYR A 28 4.85 -1.59 -5.51
N LEU A 29 5.01 -2.39 -4.46
CA LEU A 29 6.02 -2.16 -3.43
C LEU A 29 7.46 -2.35 -3.94
N LYS A 30 7.69 -3.22 -4.92
CA LYS A 30 9.03 -3.37 -5.54
C LYS A 30 9.41 -2.15 -6.36
N GLU A 31 8.46 -1.62 -7.13
CA GLU A 31 8.69 -0.47 -8.00
C GLU A 31 8.72 0.85 -7.23
N ASN A 32 7.79 1.04 -6.30
CA ASN A 32 7.55 2.34 -5.65
C ASN A 32 7.96 2.39 -4.17
N GLY A 33 8.30 1.25 -3.55
CA GLY A 33 8.52 1.16 -2.10
C GLY A 33 9.67 2.03 -1.58
N ASN A 34 10.74 2.17 -2.36
CA ASN A 34 11.87 3.04 -1.98
C ASN A 34 11.45 4.52 -1.94
N GLN A 35 10.71 4.96 -2.95
CA GLN A 35 10.19 6.33 -3.02
C GLN A 35 9.17 6.58 -1.91
N LEU A 36 8.25 5.64 -1.70
CA LEU A 36 7.27 5.68 -0.61
C LEU A 36 7.93 5.85 0.76
N ARG A 37 8.98 5.06 1.04
CA ARG A 37 9.72 5.17 2.30
C ARG A 37 10.40 6.52 2.45
N LYS A 38 11.03 7.02 1.38
CA LYS A 38 11.66 8.35 1.36
C LYS A 38 10.64 9.45 1.65
N ASP A 39 9.47 9.41 1.01
CA ASP A 39 8.43 10.41 1.20
C ASP A 39 7.81 10.35 2.59
N ILE A 40 7.65 9.15 3.17
CA ILE A 40 7.20 8.99 4.56
C ILE A 40 8.24 9.62 5.52
N LEU A 41 9.52 9.32 5.34
CA LEU A 41 10.60 9.87 6.18
C LEU A 41 10.74 11.38 6.04
N GLN A 42 10.48 11.93 4.84
CA GLN A 42 10.50 13.37 4.59
C GLN A 42 9.18 14.07 4.98
N GLY A 43 8.18 13.34 5.46
CA GLY A 43 6.86 13.89 5.80
C GLY A 43 6.02 14.35 4.60
N LYS A 44 6.40 13.96 3.38
CA LYS A 44 5.72 14.31 2.12
C LYS A 44 4.65 13.32 1.70
N TYR A 45 4.65 12.13 2.29
CA TYR A 45 3.67 11.10 1.97
C TYR A 45 2.26 11.55 2.35
N ARG A 46 1.36 11.56 1.36
CA ARG A 46 -0.06 11.81 1.55
C ARG A 46 -0.85 10.51 1.37
N PRO A 47 -1.44 9.96 2.44
CA PRO A 47 -2.31 8.80 2.32
C PRO A 47 -3.47 9.08 1.37
N LYS A 48 -3.83 8.09 0.55
CA LYS A 48 -5.03 8.16 -0.30
C LYS A 48 -6.28 8.14 0.57
N SER A 49 -7.33 8.85 0.13
CA SER A 49 -8.64 8.83 0.79
C SER A 49 -9.22 7.41 0.85
N VAL A 50 -9.96 7.12 1.91
CA VAL A 50 -10.61 5.81 2.09
C VAL A 50 -11.84 5.71 1.19
N ARG A 51 -12.04 4.55 0.55
CA ARG A 51 -13.25 4.25 -0.23
C ARG A 51 -14.44 4.13 0.72
N ARG A 52 -15.43 5.01 0.59
CA ARG A 52 -16.72 4.90 1.29
C ARG A 52 -17.68 4.07 0.43
N ALA A 53 -18.34 3.10 1.04
CA ALA A 53 -19.36 2.26 0.41
C ALA A 53 -20.75 2.82 0.70
#